data_AF-A0A1J3JEF3-F1
#
_entry.id   AF-A0A1J3JEF3-F1
#
_cell.length_a   1.000
_cell.length_b   1.000
_cell.length_c   1.000
_cell.angle_alpha   90.00
_cell.angle_beta   90.00
_cell.angle_gamma   90.00
#
_symmetry.space_group_name_H-M   'P 1'
#
loop_
_entity.id
_entity.type
_entity.pdbx_description
1 polymer ?
#
loop_
_entity_poly.entity_id
_entity_poly.type
_entity_poly.pdbx_seq_one_letter_code
_entity_poly.pdbx_strand_id
1 'polypeptide(L)'
;DLFCEKIGEVTLESHRDIPELARMVVERCRGSPLAVSAIGVTMAGKNLVQEWRDAIDALAKFSGMEDENEILPVLKFSYDNLKDERLKQCFQYCALFQEDQVIFKDDLVEYWIDEGIVDGKEDRYRAEEECYGIISYLVHACLLVENNFGLIVTMPSLVRETALWVASNLGEEKEHFFVKPQSKTW
;
A
#
# COMPACT_ATOMS: atom_id res chain seq x y z
N ASP A 1 6.27 20.51 3.49
CA ASP A 1 6.74 19.32 2.76
C ASP A 1 5.66 18.26 2.91
N LEU A 2 5.15 17.71 1.81
CA LEU A 2 4.03 16.75 1.79
C LEU A 2 4.36 15.49 2.60
N PHE A 3 5.61 15.04 2.58
CA PHE A 3 6.02 13.88 3.36
C PHE A 3 5.88 14.16 4.85
N CYS A 4 6.46 15.28 5.34
CA CYS A 4 6.42 15.69 6.74
C CYS A 4 4.98 15.84 7.28
N GLU A 5 4.07 16.34 6.46
CA GLU A 5 2.64 16.42 6.80
C GLU A 5 2.04 15.03 7.06
N LYS A 6 2.36 14.04 6.21
CA LYS A 6 1.81 12.69 6.30
C LYS A 6 2.38 11.86 7.44
N ILE A 7 3.68 12.01 7.73
CA ILE A 7 4.33 11.26 8.81
C ILE A 7 4.02 11.81 10.21
N GLY A 8 3.79 13.11 10.32
CA GLY A 8 3.57 13.83 11.58
C GLY A 8 4.85 14.14 12.36
N GLU A 9 4.83 15.27 13.09
CA GLU A 9 5.96 15.78 13.88
C GLU A 9 6.41 14.80 14.96
N VAL A 10 5.46 14.15 15.64
CA VAL A 10 5.74 13.18 16.71
C VAL A 10 6.66 12.05 16.22
N THR A 11 6.41 11.52 15.02
CA THR A 11 7.25 10.46 14.45
C THR A 11 8.64 11.00 14.09
N LEU A 12 8.71 12.18 13.45
CA LEU A 12 9.98 12.79 13.02
C LEU A 12 10.91 13.14 14.19
N GLU A 13 10.34 13.59 15.31
CA GLU A 13 11.09 13.99 16.50
C GLU A 13 11.40 12.83 17.45
N SER A 14 10.87 11.63 17.18
CA SER A 14 11.03 10.48 18.08
C SER A 14 12.48 9.99 18.20
N HIS A 15 13.34 10.28 17.22
CA HIS A 15 14.78 10.00 17.28
C HIS A 15 15.59 10.91 16.35
N ARG A 16 16.79 11.32 16.78
CA ARG A 16 17.66 12.25 16.02
C ARG A 16 18.08 11.75 14.62
N ASP A 17 18.09 10.44 14.43
CA ASP A 17 18.48 9.80 13.15
C ASP A 17 17.30 9.67 12.17
N ILE A 18 16.05 9.79 12.64
CA ILE A 18 14.85 9.60 11.80
C ILE A 18 14.77 10.63 10.66
N PRO A 19 15.08 11.92 10.84
CA PRO A 19 15.04 12.88 9.73
C PRO A 19 15.93 12.50 8.54
N GLU A 20 17.12 11.94 8.78
CA GLU A 20 18.01 11.49 7.70
C GLU A 20 17.47 10.21 7.03
N LEU A 21 16.97 9.26 7.82
CA LEU A 21 16.36 8.03 7.29
C LEU A 21 15.08 8.34 6.49
N ALA A 22 14.29 9.30 6.95
CA ALA A 22 13.13 9.83 6.25
C ALA A 22 13.47 10.34 4.85
N ARG A 23 14.57 11.09 4.73
CA ARG A 23 15.06 11.56 3.45
C ARG A 23 15.41 10.39 2.51
N MET A 24 16.12 9.37 3.02
CA MET A 24 16.47 8.18 2.23
C MET A 24 15.23 7.42 1.73
N VAL A 25 14.17 7.35 2.53
CA VAL A 25 12.89 6.74 2.14
C VAL A 25 12.20 7.57 1.04
N VAL A 26 12.13 8.89 1.19
CA VAL A 26 11.51 9.80 0.22
C VAL A 26 12.25 9.77 -1.13
N GLU A 27 13.57 9.61 -1.14
CA GLU A 27 14.36 9.47 -2.37
C GLU A 27 13.89 8.29 -3.25
N ARG A 28 13.26 7.26 -2.65
CA ARG A 28 12.67 6.13 -3.40
C ARG A 28 11.36 6.47 -4.09
N CYS A 29 10.70 7.56 -3.72
CA CYS A 29 9.43 7.98 -4.31
C CYS A 29 9.59 8.70 -5.65
N ARG A 30 10.83 9.01 -6.08
CA ARG A 30 11.14 9.66 -7.37
C ARG A 30 10.34 10.95 -7.64
N GLY A 31 9.98 11.67 -6.58
CA GLY A 31 9.20 12.90 -6.69
C GLY A 31 7.71 12.71 -6.97
N SER A 32 7.19 11.46 -7.02
CA SER A 32 5.76 11.19 -7.17
C SER A 32 4.99 11.58 -5.90
N PRO A 33 4.02 12.52 -5.96
CA PRO A 33 3.23 12.93 -4.80
C PRO A 33 2.41 11.78 -4.19
N LEU A 34 1.92 10.87 -5.04
CA LEU A 34 1.20 9.68 -4.62
C LEU A 34 2.09 8.75 -3.79
N ALA A 35 3.29 8.43 -4.30
CA ALA A 35 4.25 7.57 -3.60
C ALA A 35 4.69 8.21 -2.28
N VAL A 36 5.02 9.51 -2.29
CA VAL A 36 5.38 10.28 -1.09
C VAL A 36 4.27 10.21 -0.04
N SER A 37 3.01 10.38 -0.46
CA SER A 37 1.87 10.36 0.46
C SER A 37 1.65 8.97 1.06
N ALA A 38 1.62 7.94 0.20
CA ALA A 38 1.40 6.56 0.62
C ALA A 38 2.48 6.08 1.58
N ILE A 39 3.76 6.37 1.30
CA ILE A 39 4.84 5.98 2.21
C ILE A 39 4.88 6.84 3.46
N GLY A 40 4.53 8.13 3.39
CA GLY A 40 4.40 8.99 4.57
C GLY A 40 3.40 8.42 5.57
N VAL A 41 2.22 8.00 5.10
CA VAL A 41 1.20 7.36 5.94
C VAL A 41 1.68 6.01 6.47
N THR A 42 2.35 5.21 5.62
CA THR A 42 2.92 3.91 6.03
C THR A 42 3.98 4.05 7.13
N MET A 43 4.78 5.11 7.09
CA MET A 43 5.83 5.37 8.06
C MET A 43 5.35 6.13 9.31
N ALA A 44 4.15 6.70 9.28
CA ALA A 44 3.56 7.39 10.43
C ALA A 44 3.46 6.44 11.64
N GLY A 45 3.94 6.91 12.80
CA GLY A 45 3.94 6.14 14.04
C GLY A 45 5.08 5.12 14.18
N LYS A 46 5.95 4.95 13.17
CA LYS A 46 7.19 4.15 13.29
C LYS A 46 8.27 4.98 13.99
N ASN A 47 8.35 4.80 15.30
CA ASN A 47 9.20 5.61 16.18
C ASN A 47 10.58 4.98 16.45
N LEU A 48 10.83 3.78 15.94
CA LEU A 48 12.10 3.08 16.15
C LEU A 48 12.99 3.17 14.91
N VAL A 49 14.26 3.55 15.10
CA VAL A 49 15.28 3.60 14.03
C VAL A 49 15.35 2.31 13.21
N GLN A 50 15.12 1.15 13.84
CA GLN A 50 15.15 -0.13 13.13
C GLN A 50 14.02 -0.25 12.10
N GLU A 51 12.81 0.22 12.40
CA GLU A 51 11.68 0.16 11.45
C GLU A 51 11.95 0.95 10.17
N TRP A 52 12.72 2.04 10.28
CA TRP A 52 13.18 2.85 9.17
C TRP A 52 14.24 2.17 8.33
N ARG A 53 15.22 1.52 8.98
CA ARG A 53 16.25 0.73 8.29
C ARG A 53 15.62 -0.44 7.53
N ASP A 54 14.70 -1.15 8.18
CA ASP A 54 13.96 -2.26 7.57
C ASP A 54 13.16 -1.80 6.35
N ALA A 55 12.54 -0.60 6.42
CA ALA A 55 11.84 -0.01 5.27
C ALA A 55 12.80 0.29 4.10
N ILE A 56 13.96 0.89 4.38
CA ILE A 56 14.98 1.18 3.37
C ILE A 56 15.47 -0.12 2.70
N ASP A 57 15.74 -1.15 3.50
CA ASP A 57 16.19 -2.45 3.02
C ASP A 57 15.11 -3.15 2.19
N ALA A 58 13.84 -3.11 2.63
CA ALA A 58 12.72 -3.64 1.87
C ALA A 58 12.56 -2.96 0.51
N LEU A 59 12.65 -1.62 0.46
CA LEU A 59 12.61 -0.86 -0.78
C LEU A 59 13.83 -1.09 -1.67
N ALA A 60 14.99 -1.42 -1.10
CA ALA A 60 16.21 -1.75 -1.85
C ALA A 60 16.10 -3.08 -2.59
N LYS A 61 15.30 -4.04 -2.11
CA LYS A 61 15.13 -5.35 -2.79
C LYS A 61 14.58 -5.23 -4.21
N PHE A 62 13.90 -4.14 -4.50
CA PHE A 62 13.30 -3.86 -5.81
C PHE A 62 14.19 -2.95 -6.70
N SER A 63 15.38 -2.55 -6.24
CA SER A 63 16.31 -1.78 -7.07
C SER A 63 16.91 -2.70 -8.15
N GLY A 64 16.54 -2.46 -9.41
CA GLY A 64 16.99 -3.26 -10.56
C GLY A 64 15.87 -3.99 -11.31
N MET A 65 14.60 -3.83 -10.93
CA MET A 65 13.50 -4.08 -11.86
C MET A 65 13.57 -3.01 -12.95
N GLU A 66 14.00 -3.39 -14.16
CA GLU A 66 14.15 -2.53 -15.35
C GLU A 66 12.80 -2.08 -15.95
N ASP A 67 11.77 -1.88 -15.11
CA ASP A 67 10.40 -1.64 -15.59
C ASP A 67 9.99 -0.18 -15.47
N GLU A 68 9.10 0.22 -16.37
CA GLU A 68 8.68 1.61 -16.66
C GLU A 68 8.07 2.36 -15.46
N ASN A 69 7.79 1.68 -14.35
CA ASN A 69 7.07 2.23 -13.19
C ASN A 69 7.88 2.15 -11.89
N GLU A 70 8.89 3.02 -11.77
CA GLU A 70 9.84 3.10 -10.64
C GLU A 70 9.21 3.26 -9.24
N ILE A 71 7.92 3.62 -9.14
CA ILE A 71 7.22 3.82 -7.86
C ILE A 71 6.36 2.63 -7.41
N LEU A 72 6.12 1.63 -8.26
CA LEU A 72 5.35 0.43 -7.89
C LEU A 72 5.90 -0.27 -6.64
N PRO A 73 7.23 -0.40 -6.45
CA PRO A 73 7.79 -0.98 -5.22
C PRO A 73 7.41 -0.19 -3.95
N VAL A 74 7.30 1.13 -4.06
CA VAL A 74 6.89 1.98 -2.94
C VAL A 74 5.42 1.74 -2.60
N LEU A 75 4.55 1.68 -3.61
CA LEU A 75 3.12 1.40 -3.42
C LEU A 75 2.89 -0.01 -2.89
N LYS A 76 3.65 -1.01 -3.38
CA LYS A 76 3.61 -2.37 -2.82
C LYS A 76 4.10 -2.39 -1.38
N PHE A 77 5.16 -1.66 -1.04
CA PHE A 77 5.61 -1.57 0.35
C PHE A 77 4.49 -1.03 1.26
N SER A 78 3.75 -0.01 0.83
CA SER A 78 2.57 0.48 1.56
C SER A 78 1.48 -0.58 1.69
N TYR A 79 1.20 -1.34 0.62
CA TYR A 79 0.26 -2.46 0.65
C TYR A 79 0.71 -3.59 1.60
N ASP A 80 1.98 -3.96 1.60
CA ASP A 80 2.52 -5.03 2.46
C ASP A 80 2.44 -4.66 3.94
N ASN A 81 2.44 -3.37 4.28
CA ASN A 81 2.30 -2.86 5.64
C ASN A 81 0.84 -2.73 6.10
N LEU A 82 -0.15 -3.07 5.25
CA LEU A 82 -1.53 -3.25 5.69
C LEU A 82 -1.60 -4.45 6.64
N LYS A 83 -1.96 -4.19 7.91
CA LYS A 83 -1.93 -5.23 8.96
C LYS A 83 -3.12 -6.18 8.95
N ASP A 84 -4.24 -5.78 8.35
CA ASP A 84 -5.46 -6.58 8.28
C ASP A 84 -5.58 -7.21 6.88
N GLU A 85 -5.74 -8.54 6.84
CA GLU A 85 -5.95 -9.26 5.57
C GLU A 85 -7.27 -8.87 4.90
N ARG A 86 -8.30 -8.47 5.66
CA ARG A 86 -9.54 -7.93 5.08
C ARG A 86 -9.29 -6.63 4.34
N LEU A 87 -8.45 -5.74 4.88
CA LEU A 87 -8.04 -4.51 4.16
C LEU A 87 -7.36 -4.84 2.83
N LYS A 88 -6.49 -5.86 2.82
CA LYS A 88 -5.80 -6.31 1.59
C LYS A 88 -6.76 -6.90 0.58
N GLN A 89 -7.72 -7.73 1.00
CA GLN A 89 -8.73 -8.32 0.12
C GLN A 89 -9.65 -7.26 -0.47
N CYS A 90 -10.16 -6.34 0.36
CA CYS A 90 -10.96 -5.20 -0.10
C CYS A 90 -10.21 -4.32 -1.10
N PHE A 91 -8.93 -4.02 -0.84
CA PHE A 91 -8.07 -3.30 -1.77
C PHE A 91 -7.90 -4.04 -3.11
N GLN A 92 -7.64 -5.36 -3.08
CA GLN A 92 -7.52 -6.17 -4.29
C GLN A 92 -8.83 -6.23 -5.08
N TYR A 93 -9.96 -6.30 -4.39
CA TYR A 93 -11.28 -6.29 -5.02
C TYR A 93 -11.51 -5.02 -5.83
N CYS A 94 -11.04 -3.86 -5.35
CA CYS A 94 -11.11 -2.59 -6.09
C CYS A 94 -10.40 -2.64 -7.46
N ALA A 95 -9.43 -3.54 -7.66
CA ALA A 95 -8.71 -3.66 -8.94
C ALA A 95 -9.54 -4.32 -10.05
N LEU A 96 -10.68 -4.93 -9.71
CA LEU A 96 -11.64 -5.49 -10.66
C LEU A 96 -12.34 -4.41 -11.48
N PHE A 97 -12.44 -3.19 -10.94
CA PHE A 97 -12.96 -2.02 -11.66
C PHE A 97 -11.92 -1.49 -12.64
N GLN A 98 -12.38 -0.78 -13.67
CA GLN A 98 -11.48 -0.15 -14.63
C GLN A 98 -10.68 0.99 -13.98
N GLU A 99 -9.56 1.34 -14.62
CA GLU A 99 -8.73 2.47 -14.19
C GLU A 99 -9.56 3.75 -14.08
N ASP A 100 -9.43 4.45 -12.94
CA ASP A 100 -10.15 5.68 -12.60
C ASP A 100 -11.69 5.60 -12.73
N GLN A 101 -12.23 4.38 -12.76
CA GLN A 101 -13.67 4.17 -12.69
C GLN A 101 -14.21 4.71 -11.37
N VAL A 102 -15.27 5.50 -11.46
CA VAL A 102 -16.03 5.99 -10.31
C VAL A 102 -16.81 4.84 -9.69
N ILE A 103 -16.58 4.61 -8.40
CA ILE A 103 -17.27 3.59 -7.60
C ILE A 103 -18.01 4.30 -6.46
N PHE A 104 -19.33 4.07 -6.34
CA PHE A 104 -20.08 4.55 -5.17
C PHE A 104 -19.67 3.73 -3.96
N LYS A 105 -19.47 4.40 -2.82
CA LYS A 105 -19.06 3.70 -1.59
C LYS A 105 -20.10 2.68 -1.14
N ASP A 106 -21.37 3.05 -1.21
CA ASP A 106 -22.48 2.17 -0.81
C ASP A 106 -22.48 0.88 -1.66
N ASP A 107 -22.31 1.01 -2.97
CA ASP A 107 -22.17 -0.16 -3.86
C ASP A 107 -20.95 -1.01 -3.48
N LEU A 108 -19.81 -0.38 -3.17
CA LEU A 108 -18.60 -1.10 -2.77
C LEU A 108 -18.77 -1.85 -1.44
N VAL A 109 -19.51 -1.26 -0.49
CA VAL A 109 -19.89 -1.91 0.77
C VAL A 109 -20.75 -3.15 0.49
N GLU A 110 -21.78 -3.02 -0.35
CA GLU A 110 -22.63 -4.14 -0.75
C GLU A 110 -21.80 -5.27 -1.37
N TYR A 111 -20.91 -4.94 -2.33
CA TYR A 111 -20.08 -5.94 -3.00
C TYR A 111 -19.18 -6.70 -2.03
N TRP A 112 -18.53 -6.02 -1.08
CA TRP A 112 -17.65 -6.72 -0.13
C TRP A 112 -18.39 -7.63 0.83
N ILE A 113 -19.64 -7.30 1.19
CA ILE A 113 -20.45 -8.15 2.06
C ILE A 113 -21.03 -9.33 1.27
N ASP A 114 -21.53 -9.09 0.05
CA ASP A 114 -22.09 -10.14 -0.81
C ASP A 114 -21.06 -11.18 -1.24
N GLU A 115 -19.81 -10.74 -1.47
CA GLU A 115 -18.65 -11.63 -1.73
C GLU A 115 -18.12 -12.30 -0.46
N GLY A 116 -18.65 -11.93 0.71
CA GLY A 116 -18.26 -12.50 2.00
C GLY A 116 -16.85 -12.14 2.46
N ILE A 117 -16.26 -11.06 1.91
CA ILE A 117 -14.99 -10.50 2.37
C ILE A 117 -15.17 -9.91 3.78
N VAL A 118 -16.33 -9.29 4.01
CA VAL A 118 -16.81 -8.85 5.33
C VAL A 118 -18.09 -9.61 5.66
N ASP A 119 -18.15 -10.26 6.83
CA ASP A 119 -19.31 -11.07 7.20
C ASP A 119 -20.46 -10.19 7.73
N GLY A 120 -21.52 -10.07 6.94
CA GLY A 120 -22.74 -9.36 7.30
C GLY A 120 -23.91 -10.24 7.78
N LYS A 121 -23.71 -11.55 8.01
CA LYS A 121 -24.82 -12.47 8.31
C LYS A 121 -25.43 -12.27 9.70
N GLU A 122 -24.61 -11.97 10.70
CA GLU A 122 -25.07 -11.79 12.08
C GLU A 122 -25.53 -10.37 12.37
N ASP A 123 -24.78 -9.37 11.88
CA ASP A 123 -25.04 -7.96 12.10
C ASP A 123 -24.66 -7.15 10.86
N ARG A 124 -25.66 -6.89 10.02
CA ARG A 124 -25.47 -6.16 8.77
C ARG A 124 -24.98 -4.73 8.98
N TYR A 125 -25.51 -4.05 9.99
CA TYR A 125 -25.14 -2.66 10.29
C TYR A 125 -23.68 -2.55 10.70
N ARG A 126 -23.20 -3.46 11.56
CA ARG A 126 -21.77 -3.47 11.95
C ARG A 126 -20.85 -3.80 10.79
N ALA A 127 -21.25 -4.70 9.89
CA ALA A 127 -20.49 -4.99 8.68
C ALA A 127 -20.37 -3.78 7.76
N GLU A 128 -21.45 -3.02 7.59
CA GLU A 128 -21.43 -1.77 6.83
C GLU A 128 -20.49 -0.73 7.45
N GLU A 129 -20.56 -0.53 8.78
CA GLU A 129 -19.64 0.35 9.50
C GLU A 129 -18.16 -0.07 9.32
N GLU A 130 -17.89 -1.38 9.36
CA GLU A 130 -16.56 -1.92 9.11
C GLU A 130 -16.10 -1.63 7.67
N CYS A 131 -16.95 -1.86 6.67
CA CYS A 131 -16.66 -1.56 5.26
C CYS A 131 -16.34 -0.06 5.05
N TYR A 132 -17.12 0.85 5.62
CA TYR A 132 -16.81 2.29 5.53
C TYR A 132 -15.49 2.63 6.25
N GLY A 133 -15.18 1.98 7.37
CA GLY A 133 -13.90 2.08 8.04
C GLY A 133 -12.73 1.65 7.15
N ILE A 134 -12.89 0.53 6.43
CA ILE A 134 -11.92 0.04 5.45
C ILE A 134 -11.73 1.05 4.30
N ILE A 135 -12.82 1.57 3.72
CA ILE A 135 -12.74 2.61 2.67
C ILE A 135 -11.99 3.83 3.19
N SER A 136 -12.36 4.32 4.38
CA SER A 136 -11.72 5.48 5.00
C SER A 136 -10.23 5.26 5.22
N TYR A 137 -9.84 4.06 5.66
CA TYR A 137 -8.44 3.70 5.82
C TYR A 137 -7.68 3.66 4.49
N LEU A 138 -8.24 3.04 3.45
CA LEU A 138 -7.60 2.98 2.13
C LEU A 138 -7.45 4.37 1.50
N VAL A 139 -8.42 5.26 1.69
CA VAL A 139 -8.32 6.68 1.30
C VAL A 139 -7.23 7.38 2.10
N HIS A 140 -7.18 7.19 3.42
CA HIS A 140 -6.13 7.76 4.27
C HIS A 140 -4.73 7.32 3.83
N ALA A 141 -4.56 6.02 3.54
CA ALA A 141 -3.34 5.41 3.02
C ALA A 141 -3.00 5.82 1.57
N CYS A 142 -3.83 6.67 0.93
CA CYS A 142 -3.67 7.11 -0.45
C CYS A 142 -3.70 5.95 -1.47
N LEU A 143 -4.38 4.86 -1.11
CA LEU A 143 -4.62 3.69 -1.96
C LEU A 143 -5.96 3.76 -2.70
N LEU A 144 -6.84 4.67 -2.25
CA LEU A 144 -8.03 5.11 -2.98
C LEU A 144 -8.10 6.64 -2.93
N VAL A 145 -8.78 7.24 -3.90
CA VAL A 145 -9.03 8.69 -3.94
C VAL A 145 -10.52 8.93 -3.75
N GLU A 146 -10.85 9.73 -2.75
CA GLU A 146 -12.22 10.11 -2.44
C GLU A 146 -12.62 11.37 -3.22
N ASN A 147 -13.83 11.38 -3.79
CA ASN A 147 -14.38 12.49 -4.54
C ASN A 147 -15.86 12.73 -4.19
N ASN A 148 -16.47 13.77 -4.79
CA ASN A 148 -17.90 14.09 -4.70
C ASN A 148 -18.45 14.09 -3.26
N PHE A 149 -17.89 14.96 -2.41
CA PHE A 149 -18.27 15.11 -0.99
C PHE A 149 -18.18 13.80 -0.17
N GLY A 150 -17.32 12.87 -0.59
CA GLY A 150 -17.11 11.62 0.12
C GLY A 150 -18.03 10.48 -0.27
N LEU A 151 -18.82 10.62 -1.34
CA LEU A 151 -19.76 9.60 -1.79
C LEU A 151 -19.14 8.55 -2.72
N ILE A 152 -18.07 8.91 -3.41
CA ILE A 152 -17.44 8.04 -4.40
C ILE A 152 -15.94 7.90 -4.15
N VAL A 153 -15.38 6.80 -4.63
CA VAL A 153 -13.94 6.57 -4.69
C VAL A 153 -13.50 6.17 -6.09
N THR A 154 -12.24 6.43 -6.41
CA THR A 154 -11.54 5.90 -7.59
C THR A 154 -10.24 5.24 -7.15
N MET A 155 -9.77 4.27 -7.93
CA MET A 155 -8.46 3.64 -7.73
C MET A 155 -7.47 4.17 -8.77
N PRO A 156 -6.42 4.90 -8.36
CA PRO A 156 -5.44 5.44 -9.29
C PRO A 156 -4.74 4.32 -10.09
N SER A 157 -4.41 4.60 -11.35
CA SER A 157 -3.78 3.66 -12.28
C SER A 157 -2.62 2.85 -11.70
N LEU A 158 -1.58 3.52 -11.18
CA LEU A 158 -0.41 2.87 -10.58
C LEU A 158 -0.73 2.09 -9.30
N VAL A 159 -1.79 2.48 -8.57
CA VAL A 159 -2.26 1.73 -7.40
C VAL A 159 -2.99 0.46 -7.83
N ARG A 160 -3.81 0.55 -8.87
CA ARG A 160 -4.46 -0.60 -9.50
C ARG A 160 -3.43 -1.57 -10.08
N GLU A 161 -2.40 -1.07 -10.77
CA GLU A 161 -1.28 -1.89 -11.23
C GLU A 161 -0.58 -2.61 -10.07
N THR A 162 -0.37 -1.93 -8.93
CA THR A 162 0.18 -2.56 -7.72
C THR A 162 -0.72 -3.70 -7.24
N ALA A 163 -2.04 -3.50 -7.19
CA ALA A 163 -2.98 -4.54 -6.79
C ALA A 163 -2.95 -5.75 -7.74
N LEU A 164 -2.91 -5.51 -9.05
CA LEU A 164 -2.80 -6.56 -10.07
C LEU A 164 -1.46 -7.28 -10.01
N TRP A 165 -0.36 -6.56 -9.77
CA TRP A 165 0.97 -7.13 -9.60
C TRP A 165 1.02 -8.07 -8.39
N VAL A 166 0.48 -7.64 -7.25
CA VAL A 166 0.38 -8.49 -6.06
C VAL A 166 -0.51 -9.71 -6.33
N ALA A 167 -1.67 -9.53 -6.96
CA ALA A 167 -2.58 -10.63 -7.28
C ALA A 167 -1.95 -11.65 -8.25
N SER A 168 -1.16 -11.17 -9.21
CA SER A 168 -0.40 -12.02 -10.14
C SER A 168 0.71 -12.82 -9.45
N ASN A 169 1.25 -12.30 -8.34
CA ASN A 169 2.31 -12.93 -7.55
C ASN A 169 1.80 -13.84 -6.43
N LEU A 170 0.48 -14.05 -6.28
CA LEU A 170 -0.08 -15.08 -5.40
C LEU A 170 0.32 -16.53 -5.80
N GLY A 171 1.15 -16.68 -6.84
CA GLY A 171 1.79 -17.92 -7.23
C GLY A 171 3.25 -18.12 -6.78
N GLU A 172 3.98 -17.13 -6.24
CA GLU A 172 5.41 -17.31 -5.93
C GLU A 172 5.90 -16.57 -4.69
N GLU A 173 5.93 -17.29 -3.56
CA GLU A 173 7.10 -17.29 -2.68
C GLU A 173 8.31 -17.84 -3.47
N LYS A 174 8.89 -17.02 -4.35
CA LYS A 174 10.27 -17.26 -4.80
C LYS A 174 11.21 -16.53 -3.86
N GLU A 175 11.48 -17.18 -2.72
CA GLU A 175 12.80 -17.03 -2.11
C GLU A 175 13.84 -17.44 -3.16
N HIS A 176 14.47 -16.45 -3.77
CA HIS A 176 15.59 -16.62 -4.69
C HIS A 176 16.80 -17.18 -3.92
N PHE A 177 16.82 -18.49 -3.67
CA PHE A 177 18.06 -19.24 -3.46
C PHE A 177 18.78 -19.34 -4.80
N PHE A 178 19.60 -18.33 -5.12
CA PHE A 178 20.58 -18.47 -6.19
C PHE A 178 21.69 -19.42 -5.73
N VAL A 179 21.54 -20.72 -5.99
CA VAL A 179 22.69 -21.64 -6.00
C VAL A 179 23.46 -21.38 -7.29
N LYS A 180 24.64 -20.76 -7.19
CA LYS A 180 25.57 -20.66 -8.32
C LYS A 180 26.03 -22.07 -8.71
N PRO A 181 25.95 -22.48 -10.00
CA PRO A 181 26.58 -23.71 -10.43
C PRO A 181 28.10 -23.54 -10.36
N GLN A 182 28.77 -24.36 -9.55
CA GLN A 182 30.22 -24.55 -9.67
C GLN A 182 30.48 -25.34 -10.96
N SER A 183 31.00 -24.66 -11.97
CA SER A 183 31.60 -25.30 -13.13
C SER A 183 32.84 -26.08 -12.69
N LYS A 184 32.69 -27.40 -12.53
CA LYS A 184 33.82 -28.32 -12.48
C LYS A 184 34.28 -28.58 -13.91
N THR A 185 35.41 -28.01 -14.29
CA THR A 185 36.17 -28.42 -15.47
C THR A 185 36.96 -29.68 -15.12
N TRP A 186 36.78 -30.76 -15.88
CA TRP A 186 37.72 -31.87 -15.97
C TRP A 186 38.74 -31.58 -17.07
#